data_AF-A0A0F9D715-F1
#
_entry.id   AF-A0A0F9D715-F1
#
_cell.length_a   1.000
_cell.length_b   1.000
_cell.length_c   1.000
_cell.angle_alpha   90.00
_cell.angle_beta   90.00
_cell.angle_gamma   90.00
#
_symmetry.space_group_name_H-M   'P 1'
#
loop_
_entity.id
_entity.type
_entity.pdbx_description
1 polymer ?
#
loop_
_entity_poly.entity_id
_entity_poly.type
_entity_poly.pdbx_seq_one_letter_code
_entity_poly.pdbx_strand_id
1 'polypeptide(L)'
;FNIGVNLIEINNVDKFFVIQHNCLNYGTSGIVLNNVTNGRIVNNTLLHNTGNGFDLRYTTNIQIEENNAQNTTDHIMFVAHSKSINITNNVLVDGGGNGLYLWNLSDINIFYNVINDNYGIYMNTNNSAFAYNLVNVTTTGLTVSSGSVQNNITCNDFMSNNIGNSQAKDDGVQNIFSDNFWDDMTSPDASPQDGIVDNPYVIAGTAGNQDNNHYTSPNERELRCNPEPAPTPGWTIAVLLLSFVFMMLLKKRKL
;
A
#
# COMPACT_ATOMS: atom_id res chain seq x y z
N PHE A 1 3.62 -29.28 1.49
CA PHE A 1 5.09 -29.36 1.36
C PHE A 1 5.64 -27.99 1.70
N ASN A 2 6.28 -27.82 2.85
CA ASN A 2 6.97 -26.57 3.19
C ASN A 2 8.44 -26.80 2.87
N ILE A 3 8.97 -26.09 1.88
CA ILE A 3 10.33 -26.35 1.36
C ILE A 3 11.41 -25.63 2.17
N GLY A 4 11.06 -24.81 3.16
CA GLY A 4 12.03 -24.20 4.08
C GLY A 4 13.07 -23.30 3.38
N VAL A 5 12.82 -22.85 2.15
CA VAL A 5 13.76 -22.04 1.35
C VAL A 5 13.09 -20.79 0.80
N ASN A 6 13.87 -19.72 0.69
CA ASN A 6 13.54 -18.52 -0.07
C ASN A 6 13.60 -18.85 -1.57
N LEU A 7 12.60 -18.41 -2.35
CA LEU A 7 12.53 -18.78 -3.76
C LEU A 7 13.52 -17.98 -4.61
N ILE A 8 13.63 -16.68 -4.35
CA ILE A 8 14.70 -15.83 -4.87
C ILE A 8 15.34 -15.10 -3.69
N GLU A 9 16.66 -15.18 -3.59
CA GLU A 9 17.42 -14.49 -2.56
C GLU A 9 18.64 -13.81 -3.19
N ILE A 10 18.76 -12.49 -3.00
CA ILE A 10 19.90 -11.69 -3.45
C ILE A 10 20.49 -10.98 -2.24
N ASN A 11 21.78 -11.22 -2.01
CA ASN A 11 22.52 -10.67 -0.88
C ASN A 11 23.76 -9.90 -1.36
N ASN A 12 24.03 -8.74 -0.76
CA ASN A 12 25.29 -8.01 -0.94
C ASN A 12 25.61 -7.66 -2.41
N VAL A 13 24.63 -7.09 -3.11
CA VAL A 13 24.75 -6.71 -4.53
C VAL A 13 24.51 -5.22 -4.69
N ASP A 14 25.44 -4.52 -5.34
CA ASP A 14 25.31 -3.10 -5.71
C ASP A 14 25.04 -2.89 -7.21
N LYS A 15 25.16 -3.97 -8.00
CA LYS A 15 24.90 -3.99 -9.44
C LYS A 15 23.41 -4.04 -9.71
N PHE A 16 23.01 -3.37 -10.79
CA PHE A 16 21.65 -3.44 -11.29
C PHE A 16 21.22 -4.88 -11.61
N PHE A 17 20.02 -5.24 -11.15
CA PHE A 17 19.36 -6.51 -11.46
C PHE A 17 17.88 -6.30 -11.74
N VAL A 18 17.28 -7.30 -12.40
CA VAL A 18 15.84 -7.34 -12.65
C VAL A 18 15.31 -8.74 -12.32
N ILE A 19 14.28 -8.79 -11.48
CA ILE A 19 13.46 -9.98 -11.24
C ILE A 19 12.11 -9.72 -11.89
N GLN A 20 11.79 -10.43 -12.96
CA GLN A 20 10.54 -10.18 -13.69
C GLN A 20 9.87 -11.42 -14.25
N HIS A 21 8.54 -11.38 -14.35
CA HIS A 21 7.71 -12.43 -14.95
C HIS A 21 7.87 -13.82 -14.33
N ASN A 22 8.12 -13.89 -13.02
CA ASN A 22 8.24 -15.15 -12.30
C ASN A 22 6.93 -15.53 -11.60
N CYS A 23 6.71 -16.83 -11.44
CA CYS A 23 5.68 -17.40 -10.55
C CYS A 23 6.37 -18.12 -9.40
N LEU A 24 6.29 -17.54 -8.19
CA LEU A 24 7.03 -17.93 -7.00
C LEU A 24 6.03 -18.46 -5.96
N ASN A 25 5.90 -19.79 -5.86
CA ASN A 25 4.86 -20.44 -5.07
C ASN A 25 5.43 -21.38 -4.00
N TYR A 26 4.80 -21.42 -2.83
CA TYR A 26 5.10 -22.33 -1.72
C TYR A 26 6.51 -22.21 -1.13
N GLY A 27 7.13 -21.02 -1.16
CA GLY A 27 8.40 -20.74 -0.49
C GLY A 27 8.25 -20.41 1.00
N THR A 28 9.37 -20.32 1.72
CA THR A 28 9.39 -19.63 3.02
C THR A 28 9.26 -18.13 2.83
N SER A 29 9.92 -17.57 1.81
CA SER A 29 9.65 -16.23 1.32
C SER A 29 9.75 -16.21 -0.20
N GLY A 30 9.01 -15.31 -0.84
CA GLY A 30 9.01 -15.20 -2.30
C GLY A 30 10.30 -14.59 -2.82
N ILE A 31 10.49 -13.29 -2.54
CA ILE A 31 11.69 -12.55 -2.95
C ILE A 31 12.33 -11.93 -1.70
N VAL A 32 13.59 -12.28 -1.45
CA VAL A 32 14.38 -11.73 -0.34
C VAL A 32 15.54 -10.92 -0.91
N LEU A 33 15.61 -9.64 -0.54
CA LEU A 33 16.74 -8.76 -0.84
C LEU A 33 17.36 -8.28 0.45
N ASN A 34 18.67 -8.48 0.61
CA ASN A 34 19.37 -8.07 1.82
C ASN A 34 20.73 -7.42 1.51
N ASN A 35 20.89 -6.17 1.93
CA ASN A 35 22.05 -5.34 1.60
C ASN A 35 22.24 -5.23 0.08
N VAL A 36 21.20 -4.77 -0.61
CA VAL A 36 21.14 -4.70 -2.07
C VAL A 36 20.79 -3.29 -2.55
N THR A 37 21.45 -2.84 -3.61
CA THR A 37 21.21 -1.54 -4.24
C THR A 37 20.92 -1.71 -5.72
N ASN A 38 20.05 -0.85 -6.27
CA ASN A 38 19.71 -0.79 -7.70
C ASN A 38 19.02 -2.05 -8.22
N GLY A 39 17.69 -2.08 -8.20
CA GLY A 39 16.96 -3.25 -8.67
C GLY A 39 15.56 -2.94 -9.13
N ARG A 40 15.04 -3.80 -10.00
CA ARG A 40 13.64 -3.79 -10.40
C ARG A 40 13.01 -5.15 -10.16
N ILE A 41 11.87 -5.17 -9.50
CA ILE A 41 11.03 -6.34 -9.28
C ILE A 41 9.70 -6.06 -9.98
N VAL A 42 9.46 -6.68 -11.13
CA VAL A 42 8.37 -6.29 -12.03
C VAL A 42 7.54 -7.47 -12.48
N ASN A 43 6.21 -7.37 -12.43
CA ASN A 43 5.31 -8.39 -13.00
C ASN A 43 5.56 -9.82 -12.47
N ASN A 44 5.84 -9.98 -11.18
CA ASN A 44 5.96 -11.29 -10.55
C ASN A 44 4.66 -11.67 -9.83
N THR A 45 4.35 -12.97 -9.82
CA THR A 45 3.28 -13.56 -9.03
C THR A 45 3.88 -14.34 -7.86
N LEU A 46 3.55 -13.97 -6.63
CA LEU A 46 4.04 -14.61 -5.40
C LEU A 46 2.86 -15.21 -4.65
N LEU A 47 2.84 -16.53 -4.43
CA LEU A 47 1.69 -17.24 -3.87
C LEU A 47 2.06 -18.19 -2.74
N HIS A 48 1.20 -18.29 -1.73
CA HIS A 48 1.24 -19.34 -0.71
C HIS A 48 2.59 -19.48 0.01
N ASN A 49 3.30 -18.37 0.22
CA ASN A 49 4.57 -18.38 0.93
C ASN A 49 4.32 -18.44 2.44
N THR A 50 5.05 -19.31 3.16
CA THR A 50 4.88 -19.52 4.60
C THR A 50 5.63 -18.49 5.46
N GLY A 51 5.94 -17.34 4.90
CA GLY A 51 6.59 -16.20 5.51
C GLY A 51 6.22 -14.98 4.68
N ASN A 52 7.18 -14.11 4.37
CA ASN A 52 6.89 -12.89 3.61
C ASN A 52 6.75 -13.16 2.10
N GLY A 53 5.89 -12.41 1.42
CA GLY A 53 5.92 -12.36 -0.06
C GLY A 53 7.23 -11.69 -0.50
N PHE A 54 7.39 -10.43 -0.13
CA PHE A 54 8.62 -9.67 -0.30
C PHE A 54 9.26 -9.39 1.05
N ASP A 55 10.57 -9.61 1.16
CA ASP A 55 11.37 -9.27 2.34
C ASP A 55 12.61 -8.47 1.90
N LEU A 56 12.57 -7.16 2.14
CA LEU A 56 13.63 -6.23 1.76
C LEU A 56 14.28 -5.64 3.01
N ARG A 57 15.59 -5.86 3.18
CA ARG A 57 16.35 -5.37 4.33
C ARG A 57 17.61 -4.65 3.87
N TYR A 58 17.85 -3.46 4.43
CA TYR A 58 19.05 -2.68 4.10
C TYR A 58 19.21 -2.43 2.59
N THR A 59 18.10 -2.16 1.91
CA THR A 59 18.06 -1.97 0.46
C THR A 59 17.97 -0.50 0.07
N THR A 60 18.42 -0.16 -1.13
CA THR A 60 18.34 1.20 -1.64
C THR A 60 18.07 1.22 -3.14
N ASN A 61 17.28 2.18 -3.61
CA ASN A 61 17.00 2.37 -5.04
C ASN A 61 16.40 1.11 -5.69
N ILE A 62 15.30 0.62 -5.12
CA ILE A 62 14.55 -0.53 -5.62
C ILE A 62 13.19 -0.08 -6.14
N GLN A 63 12.82 -0.55 -7.31
CA GLN A 63 11.48 -0.38 -7.88
C GLN A 63 10.73 -1.71 -7.79
N ILE A 64 9.55 -1.70 -7.19
CA ILE A 64 8.65 -2.85 -7.07
C ILE A 64 7.34 -2.49 -7.78
N GLU A 65 7.16 -3.03 -8.98
CA GLU A 65 6.14 -2.56 -9.92
C GLU A 65 5.28 -3.72 -10.43
N GLU A 66 3.96 -3.53 -10.46
CA GLU A 66 3.03 -4.44 -11.15
C GLU A 66 3.09 -5.90 -10.65
N ASN A 67 3.46 -6.13 -9.39
CA ASN A 67 3.51 -7.47 -8.83
C ASN A 67 2.18 -7.85 -8.18
N ASN A 68 1.91 -9.15 -8.14
CA ASN A 68 0.76 -9.73 -7.46
C ASN A 68 1.25 -10.70 -6.39
N ALA A 69 1.05 -10.35 -5.11
CA ALA A 69 1.45 -11.19 -3.98
C ALA A 69 0.24 -11.55 -3.12
N GLN A 70 0.03 -12.85 -2.89
CA GLN A 70 -1.15 -13.34 -2.20
C GLN A 70 -0.90 -14.54 -1.29
N ASN A 71 -1.77 -14.69 -0.28
CA ASN A 71 -1.82 -15.87 0.60
C ASN A 71 -0.49 -16.13 1.31
N THR A 72 0.12 -15.10 1.88
CA THR A 72 1.33 -15.23 2.70
C THR A 72 0.94 -15.47 4.15
N THR A 73 1.74 -16.22 4.92
CA THR A 73 1.39 -16.45 6.34
C THR A 73 1.92 -15.38 7.29
N ASP A 74 2.87 -14.55 6.83
CA ASP A 74 3.34 -13.36 7.54
C ASP A 74 2.91 -12.11 6.74
N HIS A 75 3.76 -11.10 6.62
CA HIS A 75 3.47 -9.90 5.82
C HIS A 75 3.48 -10.20 4.31
N ILE A 76 2.64 -9.51 3.55
CA ILE A 76 2.73 -9.62 2.08
C ILE A 76 4.01 -8.95 1.60
N MET A 77 4.30 -7.76 2.13
CA MET A 77 5.54 -7.03 1.88
C MET A 77 6.11 -6.47 3.19
N PHE A 78 7.32 -6.90 3.52
CA PHE A 78 8.11 -6.39 4.64
C PHE A 78 9.33 -5.63 4.09
N VAL A 79 9.47 -4.36 4.48
CA VAL A 79 10.61 -3.53 4.10
C VAL A 79 11.20 -2.89 5.35
N ALA A 80 12.48 -3.11 5.60
CA ALA A 80 13.17 -2.61 6.78
C ALA A 80 14.51 -1.93 6.46
N HIS A 81 14.82 -0.87 7.20
CA HIS A 81 16.12 -0.18 7.16
C HIS A 81 16.57 0.21 5.74
N SER A 82 15.62 0.59 4.90
CA SER A 82 15.82 0.83 3.46
C SER A 82 15.48 2.27 3.10
N LYS A 83 15.94 2.74 1.94
CA LYS A 83 15.64 4.09 1.47
C LYS A 83 15.44 4.16 -0.04
N SER A 84 14.75 5.18 -0.53
CA SER A 84 14.57 5.39 -1.97
C SER A 84 13.94 4.16 -2.65
N ILE A 85 12.82 3.70 -2.11
CA ILE A 85 12.07 2.54 -2.63
C ILE A 85 10.78 3.05 -3.26
N ASN A 86 10.50 2.60 -4.47
CA ASN A 86 9.24 2.90 -5.17
C ASN A 86 8.41 1.62 -5.24
N ILE A 87 7.21 1.64 -4.65
CA ILE A 87 6.26 0.54 -4.64
C ILE A 87 5.02 1.01 -5.41
N THR A 88 4.83 0.50 -6.62
CA THR A 88 3.81 1.06 -7.53
C THR A 88 3.00 -0.01 -8.26
N ASN A 89 1.69 0.20 -8.39
CA ASN A 89 0.79 -0.70 -9.14
C ASN A 89 0.80 -2.16 -8.66
N ASN A 90 1.09 -2.44 -7.39
CA ASN A 90 1.08 -3.81 -6.87
C ASN A 90 -0.29 -4.18 -6.30
N VAL A 91 -0.59 -5.47 -6.34
CA VAL A 91 -1.79 -6.08 -5.74
C VAL A 91 -1.34 -6.99 -4.60
N LEU A 92 -1.65 -6.60 -3.37
CA LEU A 92 -1.23 -7.26 -2.14
C LEU A 92 -2.49 -7.76 -1.42
N VAL A 93 -2.73 -9.08 -1.41
CA VAL A 93 -3.99 -9.68 -0.92
C VAL A 93 -3.77 -10.84 0.05
N ASP A 94 -4.58 -10.91 1.11
CA ASP A 94 -4.66 -12.07 2.03
C ASP A 94 -3.29 -12.47 2.66
N GLY A 95 -2.69 -11.58 3.45
CA GLY A 95 -1.55 -11.86 4.32
C GLY A 95 -1.98 -12.34 5.71
N GLY A 96 -1.06 -12.99 6.42
CA GLY A 96 -1.24 -13.36 7.83
C GLY A 96 -0.89 -12.22 8.79
N GLY A 97 0.02 -11.33 8.36
CA GLY A 97 0.39 -10.07 9.02
C GLY A 97 -0.14 -8.86 8.27
N ASN A 98 0.52 -7.71 8.41
CA ASN A 98 0.24 -6.51 7.61
C ASN A 98 0.41 -6.75 6.10
N GLY A 99 -0.48 -6.17 5.31
CA GLY A 99 -0.32 -6.14 3.85
C GLY A 99 0.96 -5.41 3.44
N LEU A 100 1.30 -4.33 4.15
CA LEU A 100 2.57 -3.62 3.99
C LEU A 100 3.13 -3.22 5.36
N TYR A 101 4.33 -3.71 5.68
CA TYR A 101 5.05 -3.39 6.91
C TYR A 101 6.34 -2.64 6.59
N LEU A 102 6.41 -1.37 6.97
CA LEU A 102 7.51 -0.45 6.67
C LEU A 102 8.20 -0.04 7.96
N TRP A 103 9.46 -0.43 8.12
CA TRP A 103 10.21 -0.21 9.36
C TRP A 103 11.50 0.56 9.13
N ASN A 104 11.59 1.76 9.73
CA ASN A 104 12.77 2.63 9.66
C ASN A 104 13.20 2.89 8.22
N LEU A 105 12.29 3.48 7.43
CA LEU A 105 12.54 3.84 6.04
C LEU A 105 12.62 5.36 5.82
N SER A 106 13.19 5.75 4.69
CA SER A 106 13.17 7.15 4.24
C SER A 106 13.03 7.25 2.72
N ASP A 107 12.43 8.34 2.25
CA ASP A 107 12.29 8.65 0.82
C ASP A 107 11.56 7.53 0.05
N ILE A 108 10.43 7.07 0.57
CA ILE A 108 9.63 5.97 -0.02
C ILE A 108 8.45 6.55 -0.78
N ASN A 109 8.16 5.98 -1.94
CA ASN A 109 7.02 6.31 -2.76
C ASN A 109 6.10 5.10 -2.90
N ILE A 110 4.85 5.22 -2.46
CA ILE A 110 3.87 4.13 -2.49
C ILE A 110 2.65 4.64 -3.25
N PHE A 111 2.50 4.18 -4.49
CA PHE A 111 1.50 4.71 -5.41
C PHE A 111 0.67 3.64 -6.10
N TYR A 112 -0.64 3.87 -6.25
CA TYR A 112 -1.52 3.01 -7.06
C TYR A 112 -1.55 1.54 -6.65
N ASN A 113 -1.25 1.22 -5.39
CA ASN A 113 -1.31 -0.15 -4.92
C ASN A 113 -2.72 -0.49 -4.44
N VAL A 114 -3.10 -1.76 -4.60
CA VAL A 114 -4.31 -2.33 -4.02
C VAL A 114 -3.89 -3.22 -2.86
N ILE A 115 -4.33 -2.88 -1.65
CA ILE A 115 -4.05 -3.59 -0.42
C ILE A 115 -5.37 -4.08 0.15
N ASN A 116 -5.58 -5.39 0.10
CA ASN A 116 -6.81 -6.03 0.55
C ASN A 116 -6.46 -7.20 1.50
N ASP A 117 -6.49 -6.96 2.79
CA ASP A 117 -5.87 -7.84 3.79
C ASP A 117 -6.60 -7.80 5.15
N ASN A 118 -6.20 -8.64 6.10
CA ASN A 118 -6.68 -8.58 7.47
C ASN A 118 -6.09 -7.36 8.20
N TYR A 119 -4.78 -7.17 8.07
CA TYR A 119 -4.06 -6.07 8.69
C TYR A 119 -3.62 -5.02 7.66
N GLY A 120 -3.87 -3.76 7.99
CA GLY A 120 -3.54 -2.62 7.13
C GLY A 120 -2.05 -2.36 7.01
N ILE A 121 -1.71 -1.10 6.80
CA ILE A 121 -0.35 -0.64 6.58
C ILE A 121 0.25 -0.18 7.91
N TYR A 122 1.44 -0.67 8.23
CA TYR A 122 2.25 -0.12 9.30
C TYR A 122 3.38 0.72 8.71
N MET A 123 3.47 1.98 9.13
CA MET A 123 4.41 2.96 8.58
C MET A 123 5.30 3.53 9.68
N ASN A 124 6.59 3.21 9.62
CA ASN A 124 7.68 3.89 10.31
C ASN A 124 8.65 4.43 9.26
N THR A 125 8.30 5.60 8.70
CA THR A 125 8.98 6.17 7.54
C THR A 125 9.14 7.67 7.70
N ASN A 126 10.13 8.22 7.00
CA ASN A 126 10.36 9.67 6.94
C ASN A 126 10.38 10.16 5.49
N ASN A 127 9.94 11.40 5.26
CA ASN A 127 10.01 12.08 3.96
C ASN A 127 9.41 11.23 2.81
N SER A 128 8.31 10.52 3.08
CA SER A 128 7.74 9.56 2.15
C SER A 128 6.37 10.01 1.63
N ALA A 129 6.00 9.54 0.46
CA ALA A 129 4.72 9.82 -0.17
C ALA A 129 3.90 8.54 -0.30
N PHE A 130 2.66 8.59 0.19
CA PHE A 130 1.67 7.52 0.11
C PHE A 130 0.43 8.09 -0.57
N ALA A 131 0.23 7.77 -1.85
CA ALA A 131 -0.90 8.32 -2.59
C ALA A 131 -1.55 7.37 -3.58
N TYR A 132 -2.82 7.60 -3.89
CA TYR A 132 -3.55 6.85 -4.91
C TYR A 132 -3.70 5.35 -4.61
N ASN A 133 -3.53 4.94 -3.36
CA ASN A 133 -3.67 3.53 -2.98
C ASN A 133 -5.12 3.24 -2.60
N LEU A 134 -5.57 2.03 -2.89
CA LEU A 134 -6.81 1.47 -2.37
C LEU A 134 -6.47 0.58 -1.19
N VAL A 135 -6.97 0.92 0.00
CA VAL A 135 -6.75 0.17 1.23
C VAL A 135 -8.10 -0.31 1.76
N ASN A 136 -8.28 -1.63 1.76
CA ASN A 136 -9.48 -2.28 2.24
C ASN A 136 -9.11 -3.44 3.16
N VAL A 137 -9.09 -3.21 4.46
CA VAL A 137 -8.70 -4.20 5.46
C VAL A 137 -9.69 -4.30 6.60
N THR A 138 -9.58 -5.36 7.41
CA THR A 138 -10.50 -5.53 8.55
C THR A 138 -10.14 -4.67 9.78
N THR A 139 -8.89 -4.22 9.87
CA THR A 139 -8.35 -3.43 10.99
C THR A 139 -8.11 -1.98 10.58
N THR A 140 -7.34 -1.20 11.34
CA THR A 140 -6.90 0.15 10.93
C THR A 140 -6.16 0.08 9.60
N GLY A 141 -6.63 0.85 8.61
CA GLY A 141 -6.10 0.86 7.25
C GLY A 141 -4.67 1.37 7.18
N LEU A 142 -4.36 2.43 7.92
CA LEU A 142 -3.01 2.98 8.02
C LEU A 142 -2.66 3.33 9.47
N THR A 143 -1.53 2.81 9.95
CA THR A 143 -0.93 3.21 11.23
C THR A 143 0.43 3.85 10.99
N VAL A 144 0.54 5.13 11.30
CA VAL A 144 1.78 5.90 11.28
C VAL A 144 2.37 5.93 12.69
N SER A 145 3.55 5.35 12.83
CA SER A 145 4.22 5.22 14.12
C SER A 145 4.85 6.52 14.58
N SER A 146 5.15 6.62 15.88
CA SER A 146 5.69 7.83 16.50
C SER A 146 7.08 8.27 16.04
N GLY A 147 7.84 7.38 15.39
CA GLY A 147 9.11 7.73 14.79
C GLY A 147 8.99 8.34 13.38
N SER A 148 7.79 8.41 12.82
CA SER A 148 7.57 8.82 11.42
C SER A 148 7.42 10.33 11.32
N VAL A 149 8.08 10.93 10.33
CA VAL A 149 8.16 12.38 10.17
C VAL A 149 7.98 12.80 8.71
N GLN A 150 7.23 13.88 8.49
CA GLN A 150 7.15 14.55 7.17
C GLN A 150 6.69 13.62 6.04
N ASN A 151 5.71 12.75 6.31
CA ASN A 151 5.09 11.94 5.27
C ASN A 151 3.87 12.67 4.68
N ASN A 152 3.66 12.51 3.37
CA ASN A 152 2.47 13.00 2.69
C ASN A 152 1.53 11.83 2.34
N ILE A 153 0.37 11.80 2.97
CA ILE A 153 -0.66 10.77 2.83
C ILE A 153 -1.85 11.41 2.12
N THR A 154 -1.97 11.21 0.81
CA THR A 154 -2.94 11.95 0.00
C THR A 154 -3.62 11.12 -1.05
N CYS A 155 -4.87 11.43 -1.40
CA CYS A 155 -5.55 10.80 -2.53
C CYS A 155 -5.68 9.27 -2.42
N ASN A 156 -5.74 8.72 -1.21
CA ASN A 156 -5.96 7.28 -1.01
C ASN A 156 -7.42 6.99 -0.73
N ASP A 157 -7.86 5.79 -1.10
CA ASP A 157 -9.21 5.29 -0.81
C ASP A 157 -9.14 4.31 0.35
N PHE A 158 -9.57 4.75 1.54
CA PHE A 158 -9.73 3.91 2.71
C PHE A 158 -11.17 3.38 2.75
N MET A 159 -11.32 2.12 2.34
CA MET A 159 -12.61 1.45 2.21
C MET A 159 -12.78 0.38 3.29
N SER A 160 -13.79 0.52 4.12
CA SER A 160 -14.28 -0.45 5.08
C SER A 160 -13.23 -0.89 6.10
N ASN A 161 -12.26 0.00 6.39
CA ASN A 161 -11.25 -0.23 7.39
C ASN A 161 -11.81 0.03 8.79
N ASN A 162 -11.45 -0.81 9.75
CA ASN A 162 -11.72 -0.59 11.18
C ASN A 162 -13.17 -0.17 11.51
N ILE A 163 -14.16 -0.77 10.84
CA ILE A 163 -15.57 -0.34 10.84
C ILE A 163 -16.06 0.08 12.23
N GLY A 164 -16.56 1.31 12.33
CA GLY A 164 -17.05 1.90 13.59
C GLY A 164 -15.98 2.62 14.42
N ASN A 165 -14.73 2.67 13.94
CA ASN A 165 -13.62 3.40 14.53
C ASN A 165 -12.83 4.12 13.43
N SER A 166 -11.87 4.97 13.81
CA SER A 166 -11.03 5.69 12.84
C SER A 166 -10.25 4.73 11.93
N GLN A 167 -10.23 5.02 10.63
CA GLN A 167 -9.57 4.19 9.60
C GLN A 167 -8.06 4.39 9.55
N ALA A 168 -7.56 5.49 10.11
CA ALA A 168 -6.14 5.78 10.21
C ALA A 168 -5.74 6.20 11.62
N LYS A 169 -4.49 5.93 11.96
CA LYS A 169 -3.88 6.36 13.20
C LYS A 169 -2.54 7.02 12.90
N ASP A 170 -2.27 8.15 13.53
CA ASP A 170 -1.00 8.86 13.45
C ASP A 170 -0.48 9.25 14.83
N ASP A 171 0.67 8.66 15.18
CA ASP A 171 1.45 9.01 16.37
C ASP A 171 2.72 9.79 16.02
N GLY A 172 2.98 10.03 14.73
CA GLY A 172 4.18 10.69 14.22
C GLY A 172 4.13 12.21 14.30
N VAL A 173 5.01 12.87 13.54
CA VAL A 173 5.20 14.32 13.59
C VAL A 173 5.21 14.92 12.19
N GLN A 174 4.48 16.01 11.97
CA GLN A 174 4.46 16.72 10.67
C GLN A 174 4.05 15.85 9.48
N ASN A 175 3.28 14.78 9.71
CA ASN A 175 2.64 14.07 8.62
C ASN A 175 1.43 14.88 8.14
N ILE A 176 1.15 14.81 6.84
CA ILE A 176 0.04 15.52 6.21
C ILE A 176 -0.93 14.48 5.68
N PHE A 177 -2.19 14.62 6.07
CA PHE A 177 -3.32 13.89 5.49
C PHE A 177 -4.14 14.91 4.71
N SER A 178 -4.30 14.69 3.42
CA SER A 178 -5.15 15.54 2.60
C SER A 178 -5.81 14.76 1.49
N ASP A 179 -7.05 15.11 1.17
CA ASP A 179 -7.69 14.66 -0.06
C ASP A 179 -7.81 13.12 -0.13
N ASN A 180 -7.93 12.44 1.02
CA ASN A 180 -8.22 11.01 1.06
C ASN A 180 -9.73 10.77 1.06
N PHE A 181 -10.15 9.56 0.71
CA PHE A 181 -11.52 9.10 0.93
C PHE A 181 -11.58 8.21 2.17
N TRP A 182 -12.54 8.50 3.07
CA TRP A 182 -12.80 7.73 4.29
C TRP A 182 -14.25 7.23 4.26
N ASP A 183 -14.47 5.93 4.05
CA ASP A 183 -15.82 5.41 3.78
C ASP A 183 -16.82 5.49 4.95
N ASP A 184 -16.35 5.76 6.17
CA ASP A 184 -17.15 5.95 7.38
C ASP A 184 -17.62 7.40 7.57
N MET A 185 -17.13 8.34 6.76
CA MET A 185 -17.51 9.76 6.85
C MET A 185 -17.73 10.36 5.47
N THR A 186 -18.95 10.21 4.94
CA THR A 186 -19.34 10.70 3.60
C THR A 186 -20.31 11.88 3.64
N SER A 187 -20.56 12.44 4.82
CA SER A 187 -21.48 13.56 5.04
C SER A 187 -21.09 14.36 6.30
N PRO A 188 -21.51 15.63 6.43
CA PRO A 188 -22.27 16.42 5.46
C PRO A 188 -21.41 16.97 4.31
N ASP A 189 -22.03 17.15 3.15
CA ASP A 189 -21.54 17.95 2.01
C ASP A 189 -22.69 18.89 1.63
N ALA A 190 -22.79 20.00 2.35
CA ALA A 190 -23.97 20.84 2.38
C ALA A 190 -23.80 22.11 1.55
N SER A 191 -22.64 22.78 1.56
CA SER A 191 -22.42 23.97 0.73
C SER A 191 -20.96 24.43 0.66
N PRO A 192 -20.34 24.49 -0.54
CA PRO A 192 -20.87 24.03 -1.82
C PRO A 192 -20.97 22.50 -1.87
N GLN A 193 -21.95 21.95 -2.61
CA GLN A 193 -22.00 20.51 -2.92
C GLN A 193 -20.93 20.19 -3.95
N ASP A 194 -19.70 20.05 -3.50
CA ASP A 194 -18.54 19.92 -4.37
C ASP A 194 -17.82 18.57 -4.24
N GLY A 195 -18.41 17.63 -3.50
CA GLY A 195 -17.86 16.30 -3.30
C GLY A 195 -16.83 16.23 -2.17
N ILE A 196 -16.62 17.32 -1.43
CA ILE A 196 -15.83 17.35 -0.19
C ILE A 196 -16.78 17.31 1.01
N VAL A 197 -16.43 16.54 2.02
CA VAL A 197 -17.16 16.56 3.29
C VAL A 197 -16.78 17.82 4.09
N ASP A 198 -17.78 18.58 4.53
CA ASP A 198 -17.59 19.89 5.18
C ASP A 198 -16.81 19.81 6.51
N ASN A 199 -16.90 18.67 7.20
CA ASN A 199 -16.24 18.45 8.48
C ASN A 199 -14.93 17.68 8.29
N PRO A 200 -13.82 18.11 8.90
CA PRO A 200 -12.56 17.37 8.83
C PRO A 200 -12.69 15.94 9.37
N TYR A 201 -12.01 14.99 8.72
CA TYR A 201 -11.84 13.64 9.24
C TYR A 201 -10.73 13.63 10.28
N VAL A 202 -11.06 13.35 11.54
CA VAL A 202 -10.07 13.32 12.63
C VAL A 202 -9.29 12.02 12.57
N ILE A 203 -7.96 12.11 12.42
CA ILE A 203 -7.07 10.95 12.45
C ILE A 203 -6.81 10.58 13.90
N ALA A 204 -7.00 9.31 14.26
CA ALA A 204 -6.73 8.85 15.62
C ALA A 204 -5.23 8.95 15.96
N GLY A 205 -4.90 8.91 17.25
CA GLY A 205 -3.51 8.91 17.72
C GLY A 205 -3.09 10.22 18.38
N THR A 206 -1.80 10.34 18.66
CA THR A 206 -1.24 11.42 19.47
C THR A 206 -0.81 12.65 18.67
N ALA A 207 -0.71 12.54 17.34
CA ALA A 207 -0.29 13.65 16.47
C ALA A 207 -1.34 14.78 16.38
N GLY A 208 -2.62 14.46 16.59
CA GLY A 208 -3.72 15.42 16.44
C GLY A 208 -3.95 15.87 15.00
N ASN A 209 -3.58 15.03 14.03
CA ASN A 209 -3.76 15.29 12.61
C ASN A 209 -5.22 15.08 12.15
N GLN A 210 -5.57 15.72 11.04
CA GLN A 210 -6.89 15.61 10.41
C GLN A 210 -6.78 15.79 8.90
N ASP A 211 -7.73 15.22 8.17
CA ASP A 211 -7.90 15.46 6.73
C ASP A 211 -9.05 16.46 6.53
N ASN A 212 -8.72 17.66 6.07
CA ASN A 212 -9.69 18.74 5.91
C ASN A 212 -10.50 18.67 4.61
N ASN A 213 -10.02 17.92 3.62
CA ASN A 213 -10.55 17.95 2.26
C ASN A 213 -10.94 16.55 1.78
N HIS A 214 -11.49 15.73 2.68
CA HIS A 214 -11.81 14.35 2.34
C HIS A 214 -13.11 14.21 1.55
N TYR A 215 -13.19 13.17 0.74
CA TYR A 215 -14.23 13.05 -0.29
C TYR A 215 -15.51 12.39 0.20
N THR A 216 -16.64 12.75 -0.42
CA THR A 216 -17.93 12.07 -0.20
C THR A 216 -18.04 10.72 -0.90
N SER A 217 -17.21 10.49 -1.94
CA SER A 217 -17.14 9.21 -2.64
C SER A 217 -15.76 8.97 -3.27
N PRO A 218 -15.38 7.70 -3.57
CA PRO A 218 -14.13 7.40 -4.28
C PRO A 218 -14.06 8.02 -5.68
N ASN A 219 -15.20 8.29 -6.32
CA ASN A 219 -15.23 8.86 -7.67
C ASN A 219 -14.80 10.34 -7.69
N GLU A 220 -15.04 11.09 -6.61
CA GLU A 220 -14.66 12.50 -6.51
C GLU A 220 -13.14 12.69 -6.50
N ARG A 221 -12.41 11.69 -6.00
CA ARG A 221 -10.95 11.63 -6.08
C ARG A 221 -10.46 11.75 -7.52
N GLU A 222 -11.08 11.06 -8.48
CA GLU A 222 -10.64 11.05 -9.88
C GLU A 222 -10.70 12.44 -10.52
N LEU A 223 -11.60 13.31 -10.04
CA LEU A 223 -11.75 14.67 -10.53
C LEU A 223 -10.67 15.62 -9.97
N ARG A 224 -10.27 15.43 -8.72
CA ARG A 224 -9.48 16.40 -7.95
C ARG A 224 -8.03 16.00 -7.77
N CYS A 225 -7.77 14.72 -7.54
CA CYS A 225 -6.43 14.19 -7.38
C CYS A 225 -5.77 13.86 -8.72
N ASN A 226 -6.39 14.22 -9.86
CA ASN A 226 -6.03 13.75 -11.20
C ASN A 226 -4.51 13.75 -11.39
N PRO A 227 -3.86 12.57 -11.32
CA PRO A 227 -2.43 12.53 -11.54
C PRO A 227 -2.20 12.92 -13.00
N GLU A 228 -1.14 13.65 -13.30
CA GLU A 228 -0.66 13.66 -14.68
C GLU A 228 -0.61 12.20 -15.16
N PRO A 229 -1.17 11.88 -16.34
CA PRO A 229 -1.29 10.51 -16.79
C PRO A 229 0.09 9.88 -16.69
N ALA A 230 0.21 8.84 -15.84
CA ALA A 230 1.47 8.13 -15.66
C ALA A 230 2.04 7.83 -17.06
N PRO A 231 3.33 8.12 -17.32
CA PRO A 231 3.90 8.01 -18.66
C PRO A 231 3.65 6.60 -19.16
N THR A 232 2.73 6.46 -20.12
CA THR A 232 2.17 5.18 -20.53
C THR A 232 3.30 4.23 -20.96
N PRO A 233 3.63 3.18 -20.18
CA PRO A 233 4.33 2.05 -20.73
C PRO A 233 3.24 1.25 -21.44
N GLY A 234 3.27 1.22 -22.78
CA GLY A 234 2.16 0.72 -23.59
C GLY A 234 1.75 -0.71 -23.28
N TRP A 235 0.85 -0.91 -22.30
CA TRP A 235 0.01 -2.09 -22.00
C TRP A 235 -1.17 -1.68 -21.09
N THR A 236 -1.99 -0.74 -21.57
CA THR A 236 -3.23 -0.24 -20.93
C THR A 236 -4.39 -1.26 -20.88
N ILE A 237 -4.13 -2.56 -20.99
CA ILE A 237 -5.17 -3.61 -20.98
C ILE A 237 -5.41 -4.21 -19.57
N ALA A 238 -4.46 -4.12 -18.64
CA ALA A 238 -4.60 -4.71 -17.29
C ALA A 238 -5.49 -3.91 -16.31
N VAL A 239 -5.58 -2.58 -16.49
CA VAL A 239 -6.51 -1.70 -15.75
C VAL A 239 -7.99 -2.11 -16.01
N LEU A 240 -8.27 -2.72 -17.17
CA LEU A 240 -9.59 -3.24 -17.57
C LEU A 240 -9.90 -4.67 -17.05
N LEU A 241 -8.92 -5.42 -16.53
CA LEU A 241 -9.11 -6.77 -15.98
C LEU A 241 -9.20 -6.78 -14.43
N LEU A 242 -8.56 -5.84 -13.75
CA LEU A 242 -8.65 -5.72 -12.28
C LEU A 242 -9.91 -4.96 -11.80
N SER A 243 -10.40 -4.00 -12.60
CA SER A 243 -11.78 -3.49 -12.48
C SER A 243 -12.84 -4.57 -12.75
N PHE A 244 -12.49 -5.66 -13.45
CA PHE A 244 -13.33 -6.84 -13.62
C PHE A 244 -13.35 -7.76 -12.37
N VAL A 245 -12.27 -7.79 -11.58
CA VAL A 245 -12.23 -8.44 -10.26
C VAL A 245 -12.95 -7.63 -9.18
N PHE A 246 -12.96 -6.30 -9.31
CA PHE A 246 -13.84 -5.40 -8.53
C PHE A 246 -15.31 -5.90 -8.54
N MET A 247 -15.78 -6.49 -9.65
CA MET A 247 -17.15 -7.01 -9.80
C MET A 247 -17.40 -8.44 -9.27
N MET A 248 -16.37 -9.24 -8.98
CA MET A 248 -16.56 -10.62 -8.46
C MET A 248 -16.50 -10.74 -6.94
N LEU A 249 -15.80 -9.84 -6.24
CA LEU A 249 -15.71 -9.90 -4.78
C LEU A 249 -16.86 -9.16 -4.06
N LEU A 250 -17.47 -8.17 -4.69
CA LEU A 250 -18.78 -7.62 -4.28
C LEU A 250 -19.90 -8.69 -4.31
N LYS A 251 -19.70 -9.80 -5.03
CA LYS A 251 -20.63 -10.94 -5.13
C LYS A 251 -20.69 -11.81 -3.86
N LYS A 252 -19.77 -11.65 -2.90
CA LYS A 252 -19.80 -12.34 -1.58
C LYS A 252 -20.54 -11.55 -0.49
N ARG A 253 -21.02 -10.33 -0.74
CA ARG A 253 -21.95 -9.59 0.16
C ARG A 253 -23.39 -10.16 0.15
N LYS A 254 -23.58 -11.43 -0.18
CA LYS A 254 -24.82 -12.19 -0.03
C LYS A 254 -24.49 -13.64 0.37
N LEU A 255 -24.29 -13.89 1.65
CA LEU A 255 -24.51 -15.16 2.36
C LEU A 255 -24.48 -14.91 3.87
#